data_AF-A0A661NGF9-F1
#
_entry.id   AF-A0A661NGF9-F1
#
_cell.length_a   1.000
_cell.length_b   1.000
_cell.length_c   1.000
_cell.angle_alpha   90.00
_cell.angle_beta   90.00
_cell.angle_gamma   90.00
#
_symmetry.space_group_name_H-M   'P 1'
#
loop_
_entity.id
_entity.type
_entity.pdbx_description
1 polymer ?
#
loop_
_entity_poly.entity_id
_entity_poly.type
_entity_poly.pdbx_seq_one_letter_code
_entity_poly.pdbx_strand_id
1 'polypeptide(L)'
;MKAVERYFFGPVAAARPWLLMKLFLLLLAFDCWVDLTPHGGRYGVGDFNVAHFTWLDALAPTPTPAIYVGLICFAGLLAFVNAVGGVNRAALGVLAAVYTYAWTMSMLDSYQHHYLLSIVLLVFVFYPAVTARIVAGADDASARALPGGRLSAWAYHATAVSFGIVYCYTALSKSEPQWRDGSALQRIAPEGMAPFYEYFVGSLGWEHDTFWSLAGVSVIGVQIVIAAAYFSAPLLDRGLGWVKWVCLAGYFGATSFHIGAEHLGLEIGWFSYYMIIAAAVFLLPGGIVGAVGRFAAKPLAAAEAMLSEGASQSALVAAVAAAGITGLAGYAVDMPGAAVGSIAAGVVVLTLVVAIHFAKDEHQRPMPFTVGAILAALCMWVAFTGTEARYDYYRFVGGDHRRRGEHQQALDAYIKANDYAPEDNNRHEKEDEMRSILGLPLRWSGR
;
A
#
# COMPACT_ATOMS: atom_id res chain seq x y z
N MET A 1 -21.09 10.80 -29.41
CA MET A 1 -20.22 10.27 -28.34
C MET A 1 -20.33 8.74 -28.29
N LYS A 2 -19.24 8.03 -28.59
CA LYS A 2 -19.24 6.55 -28.66
C LYS A 2 -19.45 5.95 -27.25
N ALA A 3 -19.91 4.69 -27.14
CA ALA A 3 -20.20 4.07 -25.84
C ALA A 3 -18.96 4.01 -24.92
N VAL A 4 -17.79 3.70 -25.49
CA VAL A 4 -16.49 3.69 -24.78
C VAL A 4 -16.12 5.07 -24.24
N GLU A 5 -16.29 6.11 -25.05
CA GLU A 5 -16.02 7.50 -24.66
C GLU A 5 -16.94 7.93 -23.51
N ARG A 6 -18.23 7.58 -23.61
CA ARG A 6 -19.17 7.78 -22.51
C ARG A 6 -18.75 7.04 -21.26
N TYR A 7 -18.26 5.81 -21.36
CA TYR A 7 -17.80 5.02 -20.22
C TYR A 7 -16.60 5.71 -19.54
N PHE A 8 -15.50 5.92 -20.26
CA PHE A 8 -14.26 6.44 -19.68
C PHE A 8 -14.31 7.92 -19.31
N PHE A 9 -15.02 8.78 -20.04
CA PHE A 9 -15.05 10.22 -19.77
C PHE A 9 -16.35 10.68 -19.07
N GLY A 10 -17.11 9.73 -18.52
CA GLY A 10 -18.31 10.04 -17.75
C GLY A 10 -18.01 10.85 -16.47
N PRO A 11 -18.98 11.63 -15.97
CA PRO A 11 -18.80 12.41 -14.76
C PRO A 11 -18.79 11.53 -13.51
N VAL A 12 -17.88 11.81 -12.58
CA VAL A 12 -17.80 11.20 -11.24
C VAL A 12 -17.75 12.25 -10.14
N ALA A 13 -18.25 11.94 -8.95
CA ALA A 13 -18.15 12.84 -7.80
C ALA A 13 -16.68 13.05 -7.41
N ALA A 14 -16.25 14.30 -7.20
CA ALA A 14 -14.84 14.63 -6.89
C ALA A 14 -14.31 13.94 -5.63
N ALA A 15 -15.19 13.66 -4.67
CA ALA A 15 -14.85 12.93 -3.44
C ALA A 15 -14.29 11.52 -3.71
N ARG A 16 -14.69 10.85 -4.80
CA ARG A 16 -14.25 9.48 -5.11
C ARG A 16 -12.74 9.39 -5.43
N PRO A 17 -12.24 10.03 -6.52
CA PRO A 17 -10.81 9.97 -6.82
C PRO A 17 -9.96 10.61 -5.71
N TRP A 18 -10.48 11.63 -5.00
CA TRP A 18 -9.81 12.23 -3.87
C TRP A 18 -9.64 11.23 -2.71
N LEU A 19 -10.73 10.64 -2.21
CA LEU A 19 -10.68 9.67 -1.11
C LEU A 19 -9.81 8.47 -1.47
N LEU A 20 -10.00 7.90 -2.66
CA LEU A 20 -9.23 6.74 -3.09
C LEU A 20 -7.74 7.03 -3.04
N MET A 21 -7.29 8.10 -3.70
CA MET A 21 -5.88 8.44 -3.76
C MET A 21 -5.30 8.75 -2.36
N LYS A 22 -6.03 9.46 -1.51
CA LYS A 22 -5.58 9.82 -0.17
C LYS A 22 -5.43 8.58 0.72
N LEU A 23 -6.47 7.75 0.79
CA LEU A 23 -6.46 6.54 1.63
C LEU A 23 -5.47 5.49 1.10
N PHE A 24 -5.39 5.31 -0.22
CA PHE A 24 -4.47 4.37 -0.84
C PHE A 24 -3.01 4.77 -0.62
N LEU A 25 -2.66 6.05 -0.78
CA LEU A 25 -1.29 6.52 -0.56
C LEU A 25 -0.89 6.52 0.92
N LEU A 26 -1.84 6.79 1.84
CA LEU A 26 -1.58 6.60 3.28
C LEU A 26 -1.33 5.14 3.60
N LEU A 27 -2.17 4.24 3.11
CA LEU A 27 -2.01 2.80 3.32
C LEU A 27 -0.65 2.33 2.75
N LEU A 28 -0.30 2.78 1.55
CA LEU A 28 0.99 2.49 0.91
C LEU A 28 2.19 2.96 1.72
N ALA A 29 2.09 4.11 2.39
CA ALA A 29 3.17 4.57 3.25
C ALA A 29 3.46 3.57 4.38
N PHE A 30 2.41 3.12 5.08
CA PHE A 30 2.56 2.16 6.16
C PHE A 30 2.91 0.76 5.68
N ASP A 31 2.33 0.32 4.57
CA ASP A 31 2.68 -0.93 3.90
C ASP A 31 4.18 -0.98 3.56
N CYS A 32 4.73 0.11 3.01
CA CYS A 32 6.17 0.25 2.78
C CYS A 32 6.98 0.08 4.07
N TRP A 33 6.61 0.78 5.15
CA TRP A 33 7.40 0.80 6.38
C TRP A 33 7.27 -0.48 7.21
N VAL A 34 6.07 -1.04 7.31
CA VAL A 34 5.75 -2.13 8.22
C VAL A 34 5.91 -3.49 7.55
N ASP A 35 5.40 -3.66 6.33
CA ASP A 35 5.32 -4.97 5.66
C ASP A 35 6.51 -5.20 4.72
N LEU A 36 6.81 -4.22 3.85
CA LEU A 36 7.83 -4.38 2.82
C LEU A 36 9.26 -4.25 3.33
N THR A 37 9.52 -3.29 4.21
CA THR A 37 10.89 -3.02 4.68
C THR A 37 11.58 -4.24 5.32
N PRO A 38 10.91 -5.05 6.16
CA PRO A 38 11.48 -6.29 6.69
C PRO A 38 12.04 -7.23 5.62
N HIS A 39 11.34 -7.40 4.49
CA HIS A 39 11.78 -8.27 3.39
C HIS A 39 13.13 -7.85 2.79
N GLY A 40 13.50 -6.58 2.94
CA GLY A 40 14.80 -6.05 2.52
C GLY A 40 16.00 -6.82 3.07
N GLY A 41 15.85 -7.50 4.21
CA GLY A 41 16.91 -8.34 4.80
C GLY A 41 17.32 -9.53 3.92
N ARG A 42 16.47 -9.89 2.94
CA ARG A 42 16.70 -11.01 2.01
C ARG A 42 17.15 -10.55 0.62
N TYR A 43 17.05 -9.27 0.29
CA TYR A 43 17.31 -8.76 -1.07
C TYR A 43 18.80 -8.82 -1.42
N GLY A 44 19.13 -9.41 -2.58
CA GLY A 44 20.52 -9.49 -3.08
C GLY A 44 21.46 -10.32 -2.20
N VAL A 45 20.92 -11.16 -1.31
CA VAL A 45 21.70 -12.04 -0.43
C VAL A 45 22.53 -13.02 -1.27
N GLY A 46 23.83 -13.10 -0.98
CA GLY A 46 24.76 -13.98 -1.69
C GLY A 46 24.97 -13.61 -3.17
N ASP A 47 24.81 -12.32 -3.51
CA ASP A 47 24.84 -11.80 -4.89
C ASP A 47 23.81 -12.48 -5.82
N PHE A 48 22.77 -13.09 -5.23
CA PHE A 48 21.70 -13.76 -5.94
C PHE A 48 20.43 -12.91 -5.90
N ASN A 49 19.93 -12.61 -7.09
CA ASN A 49 18.67 -11.91 -7.25
C ASN A 49 18.09 -12.26 -8.64
N VAL A 50 16.79 -12.52 -8.70
CA VAL A 50 16.09 -12.83 -9.95
C VAL A 50 15.02 -11.78 -10.14
N ALA A 51 15.13 -10.94 -11.17
CA ALA A 51 14.10 -9.96 -11.45
C ALA A 51 12.84 -10.64 -12.03
N HIS A 52 11.69 -9.99 -11.87
CA HIS A 52 10.43 -10.44 -12.47
C HIS A 52 10.44 -10.38 -14.01
N PHE A 53 11.33 -9.56 -14.58
CA PHE A 53 11.49 -9.43 -16.02
C PHE A 53 12.97 -9.56 -16.40
N THR A 54 13.30 -10.47 -17.32
CA THR A 54 14.69 -10.81 -17.69
C THR A 54 15.51 -9.60 -18.16
N TRP A 55 14.88 -8.58 -18.75
CA TRP A 55 15.59 -7.38 -19.18
C TRP A 55 16.06 -6.49 -18.01
N LEU A 56 15.45 -6.63 -16.83
CA LEU A 56 15.88 -5.95 -15.60
C LEU A 56 17.15 -6.57 -15.01
N ASP A 57 17.45 -7.84 -15.31
CA ASP A 57 18.71 -8.47 -14.88
C ASP A 57 19.94 -7.76 -15.51
N ALA A 58 19.74 -7.01 -16.60
CA ALA A 58 20.77 -6.17 -17.20
C ALA A 58 21.05 -4.88 -16.42
N LEU A 59 20.16 -4.48 -15.50
CA LEU A 59 20.34 -3.31 -14.65
C LEU A 59 21.19 -3.69 -13.43
N ALA A 60 22.50 -3.82 -13.64
CA ALA A 60 23.48 -3.93 -12.57
C ALA A 60 23.77 -2.54 -11.95
N PRO A 61 24.07 -2.47 -10.64
CA PRO A 61 24.07 -3.58 -9.68
C PRO A 61 22.65 -3.97 -9.24
N THR A 62 22.46 -5.26 -8.91
CA THR A 62 21.23 -5.73 -8.26
C THR A 62 21.02 -4.99 -6.93
N PRO A 63 19.79 -4.64 -6.54
CA PRO A 63 19.54 -3.94 -5.29
C PRO A 63 20.09 -4.72 -4.10
N THR A 64 21.04 -4.11 -3.39
CA THR A 64 21.48 -4.61 -2.07
C THR A 64 20.38 -4.41 -1.04
N PRO A 65 20.45 -5.05 0.14
CA PRO A 65 19.48 -4.81 1.22
C PRO A 65 19.32 -3.31 1.53
N ALA A 66 20.43 -2.58 1.55
CA ALA A 66 20.44 -1.14 1.79
C ALA A 66 19.74 -0.34 0.69
N ILE A 67 19.97 -0.69 -0.58
CA ILE A 67 19.30 -0.02 -1.71
C ILE A 67 17.79 -0.25 -1.63
N TYR A 68 17.36 -1.49 -1.41
CA TYR A 68 15.94 -1.82 -1.31
C TYR A 68 15.25 -1.06 -0.16
N VAL A 69 15.79 -1.15 1.06
CA VAL A 69 15.25 -0.43 2.23
C VAL A 69 15.20 1.08 1.98
N GLY A 70 16.25 1.65 1.37
CA GLY A 70 16.26 3.06 0.99
C GLY A 70 15.15 3.43 0.01
N LEU A 71 14.92 2.62 -1.03
CA LEU A 71 13.86 2.83 -2.03
C LEU A 71 12.46 2.73 -1.41
N ILE A 72 12.24 1.74 -0.53
CA ILE A 72 10.95 1.54 0.13
C ILE A 72 10.65 2.65 1.14
N CYS A 73 11.63 3.06 1.95
CA CYS A 73 11.48 4.22 2.84
C CYS A 73 11.18 5.51 2.06
N PHE A 74 11.89 5.73 0.95
CA PHE A 74 11.66 6.85 0.05
C PHE A 74 10.25 6.83 -0.55
N ALA A 75 9.80 5.67 -1.06
CA ALA A 75 8.46 5.48 -1.61
C ALA A 75 7.38 5.76 -0.55
N GLY A 76 7.52 5.22 0.66
CA GLY A 76 6.55 5.44 1.74
C GLY A 76 6.47 6.91 2.17
N LEU A 77 7.61 7.60 2.27
CA LEU A 77 7.65 9.04 2.56
C LEU A 77 6.98 9.87 1.46
N LEU A 78 7.28 9.61 0.19
CA LEU A 78 6.64 10.32 -0.92
C LEU A 78 5.13 10.05 -1.01
N ALA A 79 4.71 8.80 -0.76
CA ALA A 79 3.30 8.43 -0.72
C ALA A 79 2.56 9.22 0.37
N PHE A 80 3.10 9.24 1.59
CA PHE A 80 2.53 9.98 2.71
C PHE A 80 2.47 11.48 2.43
N VAL A 81 3.55 12.07 1.91
CA VAL A 81 3.61 13.50 1.56
C VAL A 81 2.54 13.84 0.52
N ASN A 82 2.34 13.03 -0.52
CA ASN A 82 1.28 13.27 -1.51
C ASN A 82 -0.12 13.07 -0.93
N ALA A 83 -0.25 12.15 0.03
CA ALA A 83 -1.49 11.92 0.73
C ALA A 83 -1.87 13.10 1.64
N VAL A 84 -0.94 13.73 2.35
CA VAL A 84 -1.27 14.82 3.29
C VAL A 84 -1.07 16.20 2.68
N GLY A 85 0.08 16.45 2.05
CA GLY A 85 0.49 17.77 1.55
C GLY A 85 -0.13 18.19 0.21
N GLY A 86 -0.88 17.30 -0.45
CA GLY A 86 -1.45 17.58 -1.76
C GLY A 86 -0.76 16.79 -2.86
N VAL A 87 -1.36 16.78 -4.04
CA VAL A 87 -0.98 15.85 -5.11
C VAL A 87 -0.06 16.55 -6.09
N ASN A 88 1.15 16.03 -6.27
CA ASN A 88 2.05 16.45 -7.33
C ASN A 88 2.29 15.31 -8.32
N ARG A 89 2.00 15.55 -9.61
CA ARG A 89 2.10 14.50 -10.64
C ARG A 89 3.51 14.00 -10.88
N ALA A 90 4.52 14.87 -10.81
CA ALA A 90 5.90 14.46 -10.96
C ALA A 90 6.33 13.57 -9.78
N ALA A 91 5.96 13.96 -8.55
CA ALA A 91 6.20 13.14 -7.36
C ALA A 91 5.48 11.78 -7.43
N LEU A 92 4.24 11.74 -7.92
CA LEU A 92 3.53 10.47 -8.18
C LEU A 92 4.21 9.62 -9.25
N GLY A 93 4.73 10.23 -10.31
CA GLY A 93 5.48 9.52 -11.35
C GLY A 93 6.76 8.89 -10.81
N VAL A 94 7.50 9.64 -9.97
CA VAL A 94 8.67 9.14 -9.25
C VAL A 94 8.29 8.02 -8.28
N LEU A 95 7.21 8.20 -7.50
CA LEU A 95 6.70 7.17 -6.60
C LEU A 95 6.34 5.89 -7.36
N ALA A 96 5.59 5.99 -8.46
CA ALA A 96 5.22 4.85 -9.29
C ALA A 96 6.46 4.14 -9.83
N ALA A 97 7.45 4.87 -10.33
CA ALA A 97 8.69 4.30 -10.86
C ALA A 97 9.52 3.61 -9.77
N VAL A 98 9.74 4.27 -8.63
CA VAL A 98 10.54 3.72 -7.53
C VAL A 98 9.86 2.51 -6.90
N TYR A 99 8.56 2.59 -6.62
CA TYR A 99 7.82 1.46 -6.08
C TYR A 99 7.85 0.27 -7.04
N THR A 100 7.57 0.51 -8.33
CA THR A 100 7.61 -0.55 -9.36
C THR A 100 9.00 -1.17 -9.44
N TYR A 101 10.05 -0.34 -9.48
CA TYR A 101 11.43 -0.82 -9.53
C TYR A 101 11.78 -1.67 -8.30
N ALA A 102 11.40 -1.24 -7.10
CA ALA A 102 11.78 -1.92 -5.85
C ALA A 102 11.33 -3.40 -5.82
N TRP A 103 10.08 -3.71 -6.17
CA TRP A 103 9.61 -5.10 -6.18
C TRP A 103 9.98 -5.84 -7.48
N THR A 104 9.97 -5.19 -8.65
CA THR A 104 10.25 -5.89 -9.92
C THR A 104 11.67 -6.42 -10.02
N MET A 105 12.61 -5.86 -9.27
CA MET A 105 13.98 -6.33 -9.24
C MET A 105 14.15 -7.66 -8.50
N SER A 106 13.19 -8.15 -7.73
CA SER A 106 13.34 -9.43 -7.01
C SER A 106 12.07 -10.26 -6.93
N MET A 107 12.15 -11.53 -7.34
CA MET A 107 11.09 -12.53 -7.15
C MET A 107 11.01 -13.07 -5.70
N LEU A 108 11.80 -12.53 -4.77
CA LEU A 108 11.65 -12.83 -3.33
C LEU A 108 10.26 -12.45 -2.83
N ASP A 109 9.64 -11.46 -3.47
CA ASP A 109 8.36 -10.91 -3.09
C ASP A 109 7.33 -11.16 -4.21
N SER A 110 6.99 -12.43 -4.42
CA SER A 110 6.12 -12.85 -5.53
C SER A 110 4.63 -12.57 -5.30
N TYR A 111 4.28 -11.51 -4.56
CA TYR A 111 2.89 -11.10 -4.44
C TYR A 111 2.42 -10.44 -5.75
N GLN A 112 1.49 -11.12 -6.42
CA GLN A 112 0.82 -10.63 -7.63
C GLN A 112 0.14 -9.25 -7.42
N HIS A 113 -0.08 -8.88 -6.16
CA HIS A 113 -0.67 -7.62 -5.74
C HIS A 113 0.23 -6.40 -6.05
N HIS A 114 1.57 -6.50 -5.97
CA HIS A 114 2.46 -5.37 -6.27
C HIS A 114 2.37 -4.91 -7.73
N TYR A 115 2.07 -5.83 -8.64
CA TYR A 115 1.78 -5.50 -10.03
C TYR A 115 0.54 -4.59 -10.16
N LEU A 116 -0.55 -4.94 -9.47
CA LEU A 116 -1.75 -4.10 -9.43
C LEU A 116 -1.47 -2.75 -8.77
N LEU A 117 -0.77 -2.72 -7.63
CA LEU A 117 -0.42 -1.47 -6.95
C LEU A 117 0.42 -0.55 -7.86
N SER A 118 1.36 -1.11 -8.64
CA SER A 118 2.16 -0.37 -9.62
C SER A 118 1.31 0.25 -10.74
N ILE A 119 0.35 -0.50 -11.26
CA ILE A 119 -0.62 0.03 -12.24
C ILE A 119 -1.43 1.16 -11.64
N VAL A 120 -1.94 0.98 -10.41
CA VAL A 120 -2.75 2.02 -9.74
C VAL A 120 -1.93 3.28 -9.51
N LEU A 121 -0.68 3.16 -9.05
CA LEU A 121 0.22 4.31 -8.87
C LEU A 121 0.53 5.02 -10.19
N LEU A 122 0.77 4.28 -11.26
CA LEU A 122 0.97 4.87 -12.59
C LEU A 122 -0.29 5.62 -13.05
N VAL A 123 -1.47 5.04 -12.83
CA VAL A 123 -2.74 5.67 -13.21
C VAL A 123 -3.05 6.90 -12.34
N PHE A 124 -2.64 6.92 -11.07
CA PHE A 124 -2.76 8.09 -10.18
C PHE A 124 -2.04 9.33 -10.71
N VAL A 125 -0.95 9.17 -11.49
CA VAL A 125 -0.28 10.31 -12.17
C VAL A 125 -1.26 11.10 -13.03
N PHE A 126 -2.25 10.41 -13.60
CA PHE A 126 -3.26 10.98 -14.48
C PHE A 126 -4.58 11.32 -13.79
N TYR A 127 -4.67 11.12 -12.46
CA TYR A 127 -5.85 11.54 -11.71
C TYR A 127 -6.06 13.05 -11.79
N PRO A 128 -7.32 13.51 -11.67
CA PRO A 128 -7.61 14.91 -11.48
C PRO A 128 -6.97 15.40 -10.16
N ALA A 129 -6.30 16.55 -10.20
CA ALA A 129 -5.79 17.22 -9.01
C ALA A 129 -6.97 17.82 -8.24
N VAL A 130 -7.56 17.02 -7.34
CA VAL A 130 -8.65 17.44 -6.46
C VAL A 130 -8.06 17.83 -5.11
N THR A 131 -8.41 19.00 -4.60
CA THR A 131 -7.97 19.49 -3.29
C THR A 131 -9.01 19.21 -2.21
N ALA A 132 -8.61 19.27 -0.94
CA ALA A 132 -9.55 19.14 0.18
C ALA A 132 -10.60 20.28 0.15
N ARG A 133 -10.19 21.50 -0.23
CA ARG A 133 -11.10 22.65 -0.37
C ARG A 133 -12.22 22.42 -1.39
N ILE A 134 -11.91 21.83 -2.54
CA ILE A 134 -12.92 21.45 -3.56
C ILE A 134 -13.91 20.43 -2.98
N VAL A 135 -13.42 19.39 -2.32
CA VAL A 135 -14.29 18.34 -1.76
C VAL A 135 -15.14 18.87 -0.61
N ALA A 136 -14.58 19.74 0.24
CA ALA A 136 -15.27 20.38 1.35
C ALA A 136 -16.34 21.41 0.91
N GLY A 137 -16.29 21.86 -0.36
CA GLY A 137 -17.17 22.89 -0.89
C GLY A 137 -16.78 24.32 -0.48
N ALA A 138 -15.51 24.53 -0.11
CA ALA A 138 -14.99 25.83 0.32
C ALA A 138 -14.55 26.73 -0.85
N ASP A 139 -14.30 26.14 -2.02
CA ASP A 139 -14.04 26.87 -3.26
C ASP A 139 -15.30 26.85 -4.12
N ASP A 140 -15.83 28.03 -4.47
CA ASP A 140 -16.81 28.17 -5.55
C ASP A 140 -16.15 27.65 -6.81
N ALA A 141 -16.59 26.48 -7.26
CA ALA A 141 -15.92 25.67 -8.28
C ALA A 141 -15.82 26.41 -9.62
N SER A 142 -14.79 27.24 -9.78
CA SER A 142 -14.51 27.97 -10.99
C SER A 142 -13.41 27.26 -11.79
N ALA A 143 -13.75 26.99 -13.06
CA ALA A 143 -12.95 26.45 -14.17
C ALA A 143 -12.87 24.93 -14.43
N ARG A 144 -13.01 24.00 -13.45
CA ARG A 144 -12.81 22.54 -13.75
C ARG A 144 -13.89 21.56 -13.30
N ALA A 145 -14.81 21.92 -12.42
CA ALA A 145 -15.87 21.01 -11.98
C ALA A 145 -17.14 21.17 -12.84
N LEU A 146 -17.73 20.05 -13.22
CA LEU A 146 -19.08 19.98 -13.78
C LEU A 146 -20.13 20.31 -12.69
N PRO A 147 -21.37 20.69 -13.06
CA PRO A 147 -22.44 20.96 -12.11
C PRO A 147 -22.57 19.85 -11.04
N GLY A 148 -22.68 20.28 -9.77
CA GLY A 148 -22.79 19.37 -8.62
C GLY A 148 -21.47 18.77 -8.11
N GLY A 149 -20.32 19.40 -8.38
CA GLY A 149 -19.02 18.95 -7.85
C GLY A 149 -18.50 17.67 -8.52
N ARG A 150 -18.86 17.49 -9.79
CA ARG A 150 -18.47 16.32 -10.60
C ARG A 150 -17.27 16.64 -11.48
N LEU A 151 -16.54 15.63 -11.92
CA LEU A 151 -15.39 15.78 -12.82
C LEU A 151 -15.32 14.63 -13.83
N SER A 152 -14.67 14.84 -14.97
CA SER A 152 -14.31 13.76 -15.89
C SER A 152 -12.96 13.16 -15.44
N ALA A 153 -12.93 11.87 -15.14
CA ALA A 153 -11.72 11.17 -14.72
C ALA A 153 -11.58 9.79 -15.37
N TRP A 154 -11.06 9.79 -16.61
CA TRP A 154 -10.75 8.55 -17.32
C TRP A 154 -9.79 7.65 -16.54
N ALA A 155 -8.82 8.23 -15.83
CA ALA A 155 -7.86 7.49 -15.03
C ALA A 155 -8.54 6.79 -13.84
N TYR A 156 -9.54 7.43 -13.23
CA TYR A 156 -10.35 6.81 -12.17
C TYR A 156 -11.12 5.60 -12.69
N HIS A 157 -11.69 5.69 -13.89
CA HIS A 157 -12.34 4.56 -14.54
C HIS A 157 -11.36 3.46 -14.96
N ALA A 158 -10.16 3.81 -15.43
CA ALA A 158 -9.11 2.84 -15.73
C ALA A 158 -8.68 2.05 -14.49
N THR A 159 -8.68 2.68 -13.32
CA THR A 159 -8.43 2.01 -12.03
C THR A 159 -9.54 1.01 -11.70
N ALA A 160 -10.82 1.39 -11.87
CA ALA A 160 -11.95 0.46 -11.72
C ALA A 160 -11.83 -0.76 -12.64
N VAL A 161 -11.49 -0.52 -13.92
CA VAL A 161 -11.29 -1.59 -14.92
C VAL A 161 -10.14 -2.49 -14.50
N SER A 162 -9.03 -1.95 -13.99
CA SER A 162 -7.88 -2.72 -13.52
C SER A 162 -8.26 -3.66 -12.36
N PHE A 163 -9.04 -3.18 -11.39
CA PHE A 163 -9.59 -4.04 -10.34
C PHE A 163 -10.54 -5.10 -10.90
N GLY A 164 -11.43 -4.72 -11.82
CA GLY A 164 -12.33 -5.67 -12.49
C GLY A 164 -11.58 -6.79 -13.23
N ILE A 165 -10.46 -6.47 -13.89
CA ILE A 165 -9.59 -7.44 -14.57
C ILE A 165 -8.98 -8.41 -13.56
N VAL A 166 -8.43 -7.92 -12.44
CA VAL A 166 -7.83 -8.78 -11.41
C VAL A 166 -8.86 -9.74 -10.81
N TYR A 167 -10.07 -9.27 -10.51
CA TYR A 167 -11.14 -10.14 -10.03
C TYR A 167 -11.62 -11.15 -11.07
N CYS A 168 -11.72 -10.73 -12.34
CA CYS A 168 -12.04 -11.62 -13.44
C CYS A 168 -10.98 -12.72 -13.60
N TYR A 169 -9.70 -12.34 -13.61
CA TYR A 169 -8.59 -13.28 -13.67
C TYR A 169 -8.59 -14.23 -12.48
N THR A 170 -8.85 -13.74 -11.28
CA THR A 170 -8.95 -14.57 -10.06
C THR A 170 -10.11 -15.57 -10.16
N ALA A 171 -11.24 -15.19 -10.74
CA ALA A 171 -12.35 -16.11 -10.99
C ALA A 171 -11.96 -17.21 -11.99
N LEU A 172 -11.26 -16.83 -13.07
CA LEU A 172 -10.78 -17.76 -14.09
C LEU A 172 -9.75 -18.73 -13.52
N SER A 173 -8.75 -18.24 -12.77
CA SER A 173 -7.72 -19.09 -12.16
C SER A 173 -8.31 -20.03 -11.10
N LYS A 174 -9.40 -19.64 -10.44
CA LYS A 174 -10.15 -20.48 -9.49
C LYS A 174 -11.18 -21.38 -10.17
N SER A 175 -11.29 -21.36 -11.50
CA SER A 175 -12.13 -22.31 -12.24
C SER A 175 -11.42 -23.65 -12.50
N GLU A 176 -10.15 -23.77 -12.12
CA GLU A 176 -9.37 -25.02 -12.15
C GLU A 176 -10.02 -26.14 -11.31
N PRO A 177 -9.85 -27.43 -11.68
CA PRO A 177 -10.51 -28.56 -11.02
C PRO A 177 -10.39 -28.56 -9.49
N GLN A 178 -9.18 -28.31 -8.97
CA GLN A 178 -8.88 -28.28 -7.53
C GLN A 178 -9.67 -27.22 -6.72
N TRP A 179 -10.12 -26.14 -7.38
CA TRP A 179 -10.97 -25.15 -6.71
C TRP A 179 -12.43 -25.52 -6.81
N ARG A 180 -12.84 -26.18 -7.89
CA ARG A 180 -14.22 -26.62 -8.09
C ARG A 180 -14.59 -27.80 -7.18
N ASP A 181 -13.67 -28.72 -6.95
CA ASP A 181 -13.85 -29.82 -5.99
C ASP A 181 -13.61 -29.36 -4.53
N GLY A 182 -13.04 -28.17 -4.32
CA GLY A 182 -12.81 -27.58 -3.00
C GLY A 182 -11.50 -27.99 -2.32
N SER A 183 -10.72 -28.90 -2.90
CA SER A 183 -9.45 -29.39 -2.35
C SER A 183 -8.43 -28.28 -2.13
N ALA A 184 -8.41 -27.26 -3.01
CA ALA A 184 -7.55 -26.10 -2.86
C ALA A 184 -7.87 -25.32 -1.59
N LEU A 185 -9.16 -25.09 -1.28
CA LEU A 185 -9.58 -24.35 -0.10
C LEU A 185 -9.31 -25.14 1.18
N GLN A 186 -9.59 -26.45 1.15
CA GLN A 186 -9.30 -27.36 2.26
C GLN A 186 -7.81 -27.36 2.63
N ARG A 187 -6.92 -27.28 1.63
CA ARG A 187 -5.46 -27.24 1.86
C ARG A 187 -4.97 -25.94 2.48
N ILE A 188 -5.54 -24.80 2.08
CA ILE A 188 -5.00 -23.48 2.45
C ILE A 188 -5.68 -22.86 3.67
N ALA A 189 -6.88 -23.30 4.04
CA ALA A 189 -7.64 -22.72 5.14
C ALA A 189 -8.42 -23.75 5.99
N PRO A 190 -7.82 -24.91 6.36
CA PRO A 190 -8.55 -25.94 7.10
C PRO A 190 -9.05 -25.46 8.46
N GLU A 191 -8.21 -24.75 9.21
CA GLU A 191 -8.53 -24.27 10.56
C GLU A 191 -9.57 -23.15 10.54
N GLY A 192 -9.40 -22.16 9.65
CA GLY A 192 -10.32 -21.03 9.54
C GLY A 192 -11.72 -21.44 9.04
N MET A 193 -11.83 -22.54 8.30
CA MET A 193 -13.11 -23.08 7.84
C MET A 193 -13.76 -24.05 8.84
N ALA A 194 -13.06 -24.46 9.90
CA ALA A 194 -13.54 -25.47 10.84
C ALA A 194 -14.92 -25.16 11.46
N PRO A 195 -15.23 -23.91 11.91
CA PRO A 195 -16.55 -23.62 12.47
C PRO A 195 -17.69 -23.80 11.47
N PHE A 196 -17.45 -23.42 10.20
CA PHE A 196 -18.43 -23.62 9.13
C PHE A 196 -18.58 -25.10 8.80
N TYR A 197 -17.45 -25.83 8.72
CA TYR A 197 -17.45 -27.25 8.48
C TYR A 197 -18.23 -28.01 9.57
N GLU A 198 -17.96 -27.75 10.84
CA GLU A 198 -18.67 -28.34 11.99
C GLU A 198 -20.17 -28.05 11.96
N TYR A 199 -20.56 -26.83 11.58
CA TYR A 199 -21.96 -26.47 11.47
C TYR A 199 -22.64 -27.21 10.30
N PHE A 200 -22.11 -27.12 9.09
CA PHE A 200 -22.77 -27.68 7.89
C PHE A 200 -22.67 -29.21 7.83
N VAL A 201 -21.48 -29.77 8.05
CA VAL A 201 -21.26 -31.23 8.01
C VAL A 201 -21.70 -31.86 9.32
N GLY A 202 -21.28 -31.31 10.45
CA GLY A 202 -21.56 -31.90 11.77
C GLY A 202 -23.00 -31.71 12.25
N SER A 203 -23.59 -30.52 12.04
CA SER A 203 -24.93 -30.21 12.57
C SER A 203 -26.05 -30.34 11.54
N LEU A 204 -25.81 -29.94 10.28
CA LEU A 204 -26.81 -30.03 9.20
C LEU A 204 -26.69 -31.31 8.36
N GLY A 205 -25.68 -32.15 8.61
CA GLY A 205 -25.50 -33.45 7.95
C GLY A 205 -25.11 -33.36 6.48
N TRP A 206 -24.48 -32.26 6.05
CA TRP A 206 -23.95 -32.16 4.69
C TRP A 206 -22.80 -33.16 4.46
N GLU A 207 -22.68 -33.68 3.24
CA GLU A 207 -21.53 -34.49 2.86
C GLU A 207 -20.26 -33.63 2.77
N HIS A 208 -19.12 -34.22 3.17
CA HIS A 208 -17.80 -33.56 3.16
C HIS A 208 -17.47 -32.92 1.81
N ASP A 209 -17.56 -33.71 0.73
CA ASP A 209 -17.21 -33.26 -0.63
C ASP A 209 -18.16 -32.17 -1.12
N THR A 210 -19.44 -32.27 -0.76
CA THR A 210 -20.45 -31.25 -1.11
C THR A 210 -20.13 -29.91 -0.44
N PHE A 211 -19.77 -29.91 0.85
CA PHE A 211 -19.40 -28.69 1.55
C PHE A 211 -18.19 -28.00 0.88
N TRP A 212 -17.11 -28.74 0.64
CA TRP A 212 -15.89 -28.17 0.08
C TRP A 212 -16.08 -27.70 -1.37
N SER A 213 -16.78 -28.47 -2.21
CA SER A 213 -17.08 -28.05 -3.58
C SER A 213 -17.94 -26.79 -3.61
N LEU A 214 -19.00 -26.70 -2.79
CA LEU A 214 -19.83 -25.51 -2.70
C LEU A 214 -19.05 -24.31 -2.19
N ALA A 215 -18.19 -24.48 -1.18
CA ALA A 215 -17.32 -23.42 -0.69
C ALA A 215 -16.38 -22.92 -1.80
N GLY A 216 -15.70 -23.83 -2.52
CA GLY A 216 -14.83 -23.49 -3.64
C GLY A 216 -15.55 -22.76 -4.78
N VAL A 217 -16.70 -23.27 -5.23
CA VAL A 217 -17.53 -22.63 -6.27
C VAL A 217 -18.08 -21.28 -5.81
N SER A 218 -18.41 -21.13 -4.52
CA SER A 218 -18.88 -19.85 -3.97
C SER A 218 -17.80 -18.77 -4.07
N VAL A 219 -16.52 -19.10 -3.85
CA VAL A 219 -15.41 -18.16 -4.02
C VAL A 219 -15.38 -17.65 -5.46
N ILE A 220 -15.51 -18.53 -6.46
CA ILE A 220 -15.56 -18.17 -7.89
C ILE A 220 -16.73 -17.21 -8.16
N GLY A 221 -17.93 -17.56 -7.69
CA GLY A 221 -19.13 -16.75 -7.86
C GLY A 221 -18.97 -15.35 -7.27
N VAL A 222 -18.41 -15.25 -6.06
CA VAL A 222 -18.10 -13.97 -5.41
C VAL A 222 -17.12 -13.15 -6.26
N GLN A 223 -16.04 -13.75 -6.79
CA GLN A 223 -15.11 -13.02 -7.66
C GLN A 223 -15.78 -12.46 -8.92
N ILE A 224 -16.68 -13.22 -9.57
CA ILE A 224 -17.42 -12.77 -10.75
C ILE A 224 -18.32 -11.57 -10.42
N VAL A 225 -19.04 -11.63 -9.29
CA VAL A 225 -19.89 -10.53 -8.83
C VAL A 225 -19.06 -9.27 -8.57
N ILE A 226 -17.90 -9.41 -7.92
CA ILE A 226 -17.00 -8.28 -7.66
C ILE A 226 -16.44 -7.70 -8.96
N ALA A 227 -16.02 -8.54 -9.92
CA ALA A 227 -15.54 -8.09 -11.22
C ALA A 227 -16.62 -7.28 -11.96
N ALA A 228 -17.84 -7.82 -12.03
CA ALA A 228 -18.98 -7.14 -12.66
C ALA A 228 -19.30 -5.79 -11.98
N ALA A 229 -19.17 -5.72 -10.65
CA ALA A 229 -19.34 -4.50 -9.90
C ALA A 229 -18.27 -3.45 -10.24
N TYR A 230 -16.99 -3.80 -10.29
CA TYR A 230 -15.94 -2.86 -10.69
C TYR A 230 -16.07 -2.39 -12.15
N PHE A 231 -16.42 -3.27 -13.09
CA PHE A 231 -16.71 -2.85 -14.46
C PHE A 231 -17.95 -1.95 -14.54
N SER A 232 -18.91 -2.09 -13.64
CA SER A 232 -20.12 -1.26 -13.62
C SER A 232 -19.97 0.04 -12.81
N ALA A 233 -18.96 0.13 -11.93
CA ALA A 233 -18.78 1.26 -11.01
C ALA A 233 -18.72 2.65 -11.70
N PRO A 234 -18.07 2.82 -12.87
CA PRO A 234 -18.12 4.08 -13.64
C PRO A 234 -19.51 4.55 -14.09
N LEU A 235 -20.51 3.66 -14.02
CA LEU A 235 -21.90 3.95 -14.38
C LEU A 235 -22.75 4.30 -13.15
N LEU A 236 -22.24 4.09 -11.93
CA LEU A 236 -23.00 4.25 -10.68
C LEU A 236 -23.52 5.68 -10.48
N ASP A 237 -22.69 6.68 -10.75
CA ASP A 237 -23.04 8.10 -10.57
C ASP A 237 -23.99 8.65 -11.66
N ARG A 238 -24.37 7.82 -12.65
CA ARG A 238 -25.32 8.16 -13.72
C ARG A 238 -26.78 7.87 -13.35
N GLY A 239 -27.03 7.24 -12.20
CA GLY A 239 -28.39 6.98 -11.72
C GLY A 239 -29.06 5.75 -12.34
N LEU A 240 -28.30 4.81 -12.91
CA LEU A 240 -28.86 3.54 -13.39
C LEU A 240 -29.19 2.62 -12.21
N GLY A 241 -30.48 2.36 -11.97
CA GLY A 241 -30.95 1.64 -10.77
C GLY A 241 -30.36 0.24 -10.59
N TRP A 242 -30.20 -0.53 -11.67
CA TRP A 242 -29.61 -1.88 -11.60
C TRP A 242 -28.13 -1.87 -11.23
N VAL A 243 -27.38 -0.85 -11.68
CA VAL A 243 -25.94 -0.70 -11.38
C VAL A 243 -25.72 -0.55 -9.88
N LYS A 244 -26.63 0.16 -9.18
CA LYS A 244 -26.57 0.30 -7.72
C LYS A 244 -26.60 -1.06 -7.02
N TRP A 245 -27.46 -1.97 -7.44
CA TRP A 245 -27.57 -3.29 -6.83
C TRP A 245 -26.36 -4.17 -7.13
N VAL A 246 -25.85 -4.14 -8.37
CA VAL A 246 -24.61 -4.85 -8.74
C VAL A 246 -23.43 -4.33 -7.90
N CYS A 247 -23.30 -3.01 -7.76
CA CYS A 247 -22.24 -2.40 -6.96
C CYS A 247 -22.39 -2.73 -5.47
N LEU A 248 -23.60 -2.71 -4.91
CA LEU A 248 -23.82 -3.11 -3.52
C LEU A 248 -23.48 -4.59 -3.28
N ALA A 249 -23.91 -5.48 -4.18
CA ALA A 249 -23.55 -6.89 -4.11
C ALA A 249 -22.02 -7.08 -4.18
N GLY A 250 -21.35 -6.37 -5.10
CA GLY A 250 -19.90 -6.37 -5.19
C GLY A 250 -19.19 -5.77 -3.98
N TYR A 251 -19.75 -4.73 -3.34
CA TYR A 251 -19.21 -4.14 -2.11
C TYR A 251 -19.22 -5.15 -0.97
N PHE A 252 -20.38 -5.78 -0.73
CA PHE A 252 -20.48 -6.80 0.32
C PHE A 252 -19.62 -8.02 -0.02
N GLY A 253 -19.61 -8.46 -1.29
CA GLY A 253 -18.76 -9.57 -1.74
C GLY A 253 -17.27 -9.29 -1.58
N ALA A 254 -16.80 -8.11 -1.97
CA ALA A 254 -15.38 -7.74 -1.84
C ALA A 254 -14.97 -7.60 -0.38
N THR A 255 -15.82 -6.96 0.44
CA THR A 255 -15.54 -6.74 1.86
C THR A 255 -15.56 -8.06 2.63
N SER A 256 -16.56 -8.93 2.41
CA SER A 256 -16.62 -10.23 3.05
C SER A 256 -15.49 -11.15 2.60
N PHE A 257 -15.11 -11.10 1.33
CA PHE A 257 -13.99 -11.89 0.81
C PHE A 257 -12.66 -11.48 1.47
N HIS A 258 -12.36 -10.19 1.55
CA HIS A 258 -11.10 -9.71 2.12
C HIS A 258 -11.05 -9.81 3.64
N ILE A 259 -12.14 -9.50 4.35
CA ILE A 259 -12.22 -9.77 5.80
C ILE A 259 -12.13 -11.28 6.07
N GLY A 260 -12.77 -12.10 5.22
CA GLY A 260 -12.68 -13.55 5.30
C GLY A 260 -11.25 -14.04 5.09
N ALA A 261 -10.53 -13.52 4.09
CA ALA A 261 -9.14 -13.90 3.84
C ALA A 261 -8.22 -13.62 5.04
N GLU A 262 -8.36 -12.44 5.67
CA GLU A 262 -7.65 -12.12 6.92
C GLU A 262 -8.03 -13.07 8.05
N HIS A 263 -9.32 -13.35 8.23
CA HIS A 263 -9.80 -14.27 9.27
C HIS A 263 -9.31 -15.71 9.07
N LEU A 264 -9.18 -16.14 7.81
CA LEU A 264 -8.64 -17.45 7.45
C LEU A 264 -7.11 -17.52 7.57
N GLY A 265 -6.44 -16.42 7.93
CA GLY A 265 -4.98 -16.36 8.06
C GLY A 265 -4.25 -16.50 6.72
N LEU A 266 -4.89 -16.11 5.60
CA LEU A 266 -4.22 -16.12 4.30
C LEU A 266 -3.18 -15.00 4.28
N GLU A 267 -1.92 -15.36 4.06
CA GLU A 267 -0.79 -14.41 3.97
C GLU A 267 -0.89 -13.59 2.67
N ILE A 268 -1.77 -12.58 2.65
CA ILE A 268 -1.92 -11.62 1.54
C ILE A 268 -1.48 -10.20 1.93
N GLY A 269 -0.90 -10.05 3.12
CA GLY A 269 -0.36 -8.80 3.64
C GLY A 269 -1.40 -7.69 3.67
N TRP A 270 -0.99 -6.46 3.37
CA TRP A 270 -1.88 -5.31 3.44
C TRP A 270 -2.86 -5.21 2.27
N PHE A 271 -2.81 -6.15 1.31
CA PHE A 271 -3.64 -6.13 0.11
C PHE A 271 -5.14 -6.06 0.39
N SER A 272 -5.62 -6.81 1.39
CA SER A 272 -7.02 -6.80 1.82
C SER A 272 -7.54 -5.39 2.10
N TYR A 273 -6.73 -4.57 2.76
CA TYR A 273 -7.10 -3.20 3.13
C TYR A 273 -7.20 -2.29 1.90
N TYR A 274 -6.30 -2.43 0.91
CA TYR A 274 -6.42 -1.69 -0.35
C TYR A 274 -7.73 -2.00 -1.06
N MET A 275 -8.10 -3.28 -1.08
CA MET A 275 -9.30 -3.72 -1.78
C MET A 275 -10.58 -3.36 -1.04
N ILE A 276 -10.57 -3.31 0.30
CA ILE A 276 -11.67 -2.78 1.11
C ILE A 276 -11.84 -1.28 0.86
N ILE A 277 -10.75 -0.50 0.84
CA ILE A 277 -10.78 0.93 0.50
C ILE A 277 -11.32 1.11 -0.92
N ALA A 278 -10.82 0.35 -1.89
CA ALA A 278 -11.29 0.40 -3.27
C ALA A 278 -12.79 0.07 -3.36
N ALA A 279 -13.25 -0.99 -2.68
CA ALA A 279 -14.65 -1.37 -2.68
C ALA A 279 -15.53 -0.27 -2.07
N ALA A 280 -15.12 0.30 -0.94
CA ALA A 280 -15.83 1.40 -0.30
C ALA A 280 -15.92 2.64 -1.20
N VAL A 281 -14.84 3.00 -1.90
CA VAL A 281 -14.80 4.22 -2.72
C VAL A 281 -15.45 4.03 -4.09
N PHE A 282 -15.35 2.86 -4.73
CA PHE A 282 -15.94 2.61 -6.05
C PHE A 282 -17.39 2.14 -5.98
N LEU A 283 -17.70 1.25 -5.04
CA LEU A 283 -18.93 0.45 -5.09
C LEU A 283 -20.05 1.00 -4.20
N LEU A 284 -19.73 1.82 -3.19
CA LEU A 284 -20.76 2.48 -2.39
C LEU A 284 -21.47 3.61 -3.17
N PRO A 285 -22.76 3.87 -2.83
CA PRO A 285 -23.51 5.00 -3.37
C PRO A 285 -22.78 6.34 -3.20
N GLY A 286 -22.80 7.18 -4.24
CA GLY A 286 -22.06 8.44 -4.26
C GLY A 286 -22.45 9.42 -3.15
N GLY A 287 -23.68 9.34 -2.63
CA GLY A 287 -24.11 10.14 -1.47
C GLY A 287 -23.33 9.81 -0.19
N ILE A 288 -23.06 8.52 0.06
CA ILE A 288 -22.28 8.06 1.22
C ILE A 288 -20.81 8.47 1.05
N VAL A 289 -20.21 8.15 -0.10
CA VAL A 289 -18.81 8.50 -0.38
C VAL A 289 -18.59 10.02 -0.35
N GLY A 290 -19.54 10.80 -0.88
CA GLY A 290 -19.50 12.25 -0.83
C GLY A 290 -19.61 12.82 0.59
N ALA A 291 -20.42 12.20 1.46
CA ALA A 291 -20.55 12.62 2.86
C ALA A 291 -19.25 12.33 3.64
N VAL A 292 -18.69 11.12 3.50
CA VAL A 292 -17.41 10.74 4.09
C VAL A 292 -16.28 11.64 3.56
N GLY A 293 -16.27 11.90 2.26
CA GLY A 293 -15.28 12.78 1.62
C GLY A 293 -15.32 14.20 2.18
N ARG A 294 -16.52 14.79 2.32
CA ARG A 294 -16.68 16.11 2.94
C ARG A 294 -16.26 16.12 4.41
N PHE A 295 -16.63 15.09 5.16
CA PHE A 295 -16.25 14.98 6.57
C PHE A 295 -14.73 14.94 6.74
N ALA A 296 -14.05 14.09 5.96
CA ALA A 296 -12.59 13.99 5.97
C ALA A 296 -11.91 15.25 5.43
N ALA A 297 -12.46 15.87 4.37
CA ALA A 297 -11.83 17.02 3.72
C ALA A 297 -11.92 18.33 4.53
N LYS A 298 -12.95 18.51 5.37
CA LYS A 298 -13.13 19.73 6.17
C LYS A 298 -11.91 20.11 7.04
N PRO A 299 -11.38 19.23 7.91
CA PRO A 299 -10.21 19.57 8.73
C PRO A 299 -8.97 19.83 7.87
N LEU A 300 -8.77 19.08 6.78
CA LEU A 300 -7.65 19.33 5.86
C LEU A 300 -7.78 20.68 5.15
N ALA A 301 -8.98 21.04 4.69
CA ALA A 301 -9.24 22.33 4.05
C ALA A 301 -9.02 23.50 5.02
N ALA A 302 -9.40 23.35 6.29
CA ALA A 302 -9.13 24.34 7.33
C ALA A 302 -7.62 24.49 7.59
N ALA A 303 -6.89 23.37 7.69
CA ALA A 303 -5.44 23.39 7.84
C ALA A 303 -4.74 24.02 6.63
N GLU A 304 -5.16 23.69 5.40
CA GLU A 304 -4.65 24.29 4.16
C GLU A 304 -4.88 25.81 4.11
N ALA A 305 -6.01 26.29 4.61
CA ALA A 305 -6.30 27.73 4.70
C ALA A 305 -5.36 28.40 5.71
N MET A 306 -5.24 27.86 6.93
CA MET A 306 -4.34 28.41 7.96
C MET A 306 -2.88 28.43 7.52
N LEU A 307 -2.40 27.35 6.90
CA LEU A 307 -1.01 27.24 6.43
C LEU A 307 -0.69 28.17 5.26
N SER A 308 -1.71 28.69 4.58
CA SER A 308 -1.54 29.55 3.42
C SER A 308 -1.44 31.04 3.72
N GLU A 309 -1.85 31.45 4.91
CA GLU A 309 -1.77 32.84 5.35
C GLU A 309 -0.35 33.23 5.79
N GLY A 310 0.58 32.26 5.85
CA GLY A 310 1.98 32.46 6.20
C GLY A 310 2.83 33.06 5.07
N ALA A 311 3.80 33.92 5.42
CA ALA A 311 4.72 34.55 4.49
C ALA A 311 5.57 33.51 3.71
N SER A 312 5.64 33.64 2.39
CA SER A 312 6.32 32.70 1.47
C SER A 312 7.78 32.35 1.84
N GLN A 313 8.50 33.24 2.52
CA GLN A 313 9.88 32.98 2.98
C GLN A 313 9.97 31.95 4.12
N SER A 314 8.97 31.87 5.00
CA SER A 314 8.97 30.88 6.09
C SER A 314 8.85 29.46 5.55
N ALA A 315 8.25 29.28 4.37
CA ALA A 315 8.09 27.98 3.73
C ALA A 315 9.42 27.35 3.30
N LEU A 316 10.38 28.15 2.82
CA LEU A 316 11.71 27.65 2.43
C LEU A 316 12.52 27.21 3.65
N VAL A 317 12.53 28.02 4.71
CA VAL A 317 13.19 27.68 5.98
C VAL A 317 12.58 26.41 6.58
N ALA A 318 11.25 26.33 6.59
CA ALA A 318 10.53 25.17 7.08
C ALA A 318 10.80 23.93 6.21
N ALA A 319 10.96 24.06 4.89
CA ALA A 319 11.30 22.94 4.01
C ALA A 319 12.72 22.40 4.25
N VAL A 320 13.69 23.27 4.52
CA VAL A 320 15.05 22.84 4.93
C VAL A 320 14.99 22.11 6.26
N ALA A 321 14.25 22.63 7.24
CA ALA A 321 14.04 21.96 8.52
C ALA A 321 13.35 20.60 8.35
N ALA A 322 12.32 20.52 7.50
CA ALA A 322 11.63 19.27 7.20
C ALA A 322 12.57 18.24 6.58
N ALA A 323 13.41 18.62 5.61
CA ALA A 323 14.41 17.73 5.01
C ALA A 323 15.41 17.20 6.07
N GLY A 324 15.85 18.06 6.99
CA GLY A 324 16.69 17.67 8.13
C GLY A 324 15.99 16.67 9.06
N ILE A 325 14.74 16.93 9.43
CA ILE A 325 13.91 16.04 10.27
C ILE A 325 13.72 14.69 9.58
N THR A 326 13.42 14.68 8.28
CA THR A 326 13.28 13.43 7.51
C THR A 326 14.58 12.63 7.52
N GLY A 327 15.73 13.27 7.29
CA GLY A 327 17.03 12.59 7.37
C GLY A 327 17.34 12.03 8.76
N LEU A 328 17.07 12.79 9.82
CA LEU A 328 17.24 12.36 11.21
C LEU A 328 16.31 11.18 11.56
N ALA A 329 15.06 11.22 11.12
CA ALA A 329 14.11 10.12 11.32
C ALA A 329 14.62 8.85 10.63
N GLY A 330 15.07 8.93 9.37
CA GLY A 330 15.65 7.79 8.64
C GLY A 330 16.92 7.23 9.29
N TYR A 331 17.75 8.08 9.91
CA TYR A 331 18.89 7.63 10.71
C TYR A 331 18.43 6.90 11.98
N ALA A 332 17.43 7.44 12.68
CA ALA A 332 16.89 6.85 13.91
C ALA A 332 16.15 5.52 13.70
N VAL A 333 15.74 5.20 12.46
CA VAL A 333 15.21 3.89 12.08
C VAL A 333 16.26 2.79 12.25
N ASP A 334 17.55 3.11 12.13
CA ASP A 334 18.66 2.16 12.36
C ASP A 334 18.52 0.89 11.50
N MET A 335 18.26 1.10 10.20
CA MET A 335 18.31 0.08 9.16
C MET A 335 19.15 0.58 7.99
N PRO A 336 19.90 -0.31 7.31
CA PRO A 336 20.79 0.09 6.25
C PRO A 336 20.00 0.73 5.10
N GLY A 337 20.47 1.88 4.62
CA GLY A 337 19.84 2.62 3.53
C GLY A 337 18.62 3.47 3.91
N ALA A 338 17.99 3.28 5.08
CA ALA A 338 16.85 4.08 5.52
C ALA A 338 17.20 5.58 5.56
N ALA A 339 18.34 5.94 6.17
CA ALA A 339 18.82 7.33 6.21
C ALA A 339 19.00 7.94 4.81
N VAL A 340 19.57 7.19 3.87
CA VAL A 340 19.79 7.65 2.49
C VAL A 340 18.47 7.87 1.77
N GLY A 341 17.54 6.91 1.88
CA GLY A 341 16.19 7.02 1.31
C GLY A 341 15.42 8.22 1.87
N SER A 342 15.51 8.45 3.18
CA SER A 342 14.87 9.58 3.84
C SER A 342 15.49 10.93 3.47
N ILE A 343 16.83 11.02 3.36
CA ILE A 343 17.51 12.23 2.87
C ILE A 343 17.08 12.52 1.43
N ALA A 344 17.05 11.51 0.55
CA ALA A 344 16.60 11.67 -0.82
C ALA A 344 15.15 12.18 -0.89
N ALA A 345 14.25 11.66 -0.06
CA ALA A 345 12.86 12.13 0.03
C ALA A 345 12.81 13.59 0.50
N GLY A 346 13.59 13.95 1.52
CA GLY A 346 13.73 15.34 1.99
C GLY A 346 14.21 16.29 0.89
N VAL A 347 15.20 15.89 0.10
CA VAL A 347 15.70 16.67 -1.05
C VAL A 347 14.63 16.83 -2.13
N VAL A 348 13.86 15.78 -2.45
CA VAL A 348 12.76 15.86 -3.43
C VAL A 348 11.67 16.81 -2.95
N VAL A 349 11.27 16.75 -1.67
CA VAL A 349 10.30 17.68 -1.09
C VAL A 349 10.82 19.11 -1.11
N LEU A 350 12.07 19.32 -0.71
CA LEU A 350 12.70 20.65 -0.76
C LEU A 350 12.72 21.20 -2.18
N THR A 351 13.10 20.38 -3.15
CA THR A 351 13.11 20.75 -4.58
C THR A 351 11.71 21.11 -5.07
N LEU A 352 10.70 20.34 -4.67
CA LEU A 352 9.31 20.61 -5.01
C LEU A 352 8.83 21.93 -4.40
N VAL A 353 9.12 22.18 -3.13
CA VAL A 353 8.77 23.43 -2.45
C VAL A 353 9.45 24.63 -3.11
N VAL A 354 10.74 24.51 -3.43
CA VAL A 354 11.50 25.53 -4.17
C VAL A 354 10.87 25.79 -5.54
N ALA A 355 10.57 24.73 -6.30
CA ALA A 355 9.96 24.85 -7.62
C ALA A 355 8.59 25.54 -7.56
N ILE A 356 7.72 25.16 -6.62
CA ILE A 356 6.40 25.80 -6.40
C ILE A 356 6.58 27.28 -6.04
N HIS A 357 7.49 27.58 -5.11
CA HIS A 357 7.77 28.95 -4.67
C HIS A 357 8.18 29.86 -5.84
N PHE A 358 9.04 29.38 -6.74
CA PHE A 358 9.52 30.18 -7.87
C PHE A 358 8.59 30.16 -9.09
N ALA A 359 7.78 29.12 -9.28
CA ALA A 359 6.83 29.03 -10.38
C ALA A 359 5.68 30.05 -10.25
N LYS A 360 5.45 30.62 -9.05
CA LYS A 360 4.32 31.52 -8.75
C LYS A 360 2.96 30.94 -9.15
N ASP A 361 2.83 29.62 -9.12
CA ASP A 361 1.56 28.93 -9.37
C ASP A 361 0.65 29.14 -8.15
N GLU A 362 -0.31 30.07 -8.25
CA GLU A 362 -1.25 30.40 -7.16
C GLU A 362 -2.09 29.19 -6.70
N HIS A 363 -2.18 28.15 -7.54
CA HIS A 363 -2.91 26.93 -7.22
C HIS A 363 -2.12 25.92 -6.37
N GLN A 364 -0.80 26.09 -6.26
CA GLN A 364 0.06 25.21 -5.46
C GLN A 364 0.71 25.98 -4.32
N ARG A 365 0.56 25.48 -3.10
CA ARG A 365 1.12 26.10 -1.90
C ARG A 365 2.23 25.22 -1.34
N PRO A 366 3.41 25.78 -1.01
CA PRO A 366 4.55 24.98 -0.56
C PRO A 366 4.37 24.41 0.86
N MET A 367 3.69 25.15 1.76
CA MET A 367 3.58 24.78 3.18
C MET A 367 2.95 23.40 3.45
N PRO A 368 1.85 22.99 2.78
CA PRO A 368 1.30 21.65 2.92
C PRO A 368 2.31 20.51 2.67
N PHE A 369 3.19 20.64 1.68
CA PHE A 369 4.23 19.63 1.41
C PHE A 369 5.26 19.56 2.52
N THR A 370 5.67 20.72 3.05
CA THR A 370 6.60 20.81 4.19
C THR A 370 6.01 20.14 5.44
N VAL A 371 4.77 20.46 5.80
CA VAL A 371 4.08 19.85 6.95
C VAL A 371 3.88 18.35 6.72
N GLY A 372 3.47 17.97 5.50
CA GLY A 372 3.34 16.57 5.11
C GLY A 372 4.64 15.79 5.28
N ALA A 373 5.80 16.37 4.97
CA ALA A 373 7.10 15.71 5.13
C ALA A 373 7.52 15.55 6.58
N ILE A 374 7.23 16.53 7.44
CA ILE A 374 7.46 16.42 8.89
C ILE A 374 6.58 15.30 9.47
N LEU A 375 5.28 15.30 9.13
CA LEU A 375 4.36 14.26 9.59
C LEU A 375 4.75 12.88 9.05
N ALA A 376 5.16 12.78 7.78
CA ALA A 376 5.63 11.52 7.20
C ALA A 376 6.86 10.98 7.95
N ALA A 377 7.83 11.84 8.26
CA ALA A 377 9.03 11.45 9.00
C ALA A 377 8.70 10.95 10.42
N LEU A 378 7.80 11.65 11.13
CA LEU A 378 7.34 11.24 12.46
C LEU A 378 6.56 9.93 12.41
N CYS A 379 5.61 9.78 11.47
CA CYS A 379 4.84 8.56 11.31
C CYS A 379 5.70 7.37 10.90
N MET A 380 6.70 7.56 10.03
CA MET A 380 7.67 6.52 9.67
C MET A 380 8.45 6.08 10.91
N TRP A 381 9.00 7.02 11.68
CA TRP A 381 9.74 6.71 12.90
C TRP A 381 8.87 5.98 13.93
N VAL A 382 7.63 6.41 14.13
CA VAL A 382 6.66 5.73 15.00
C VAL A 382 6.32 4.34 14.48
N ALA A 383 6.15 4.15 13.16
CA ALA A 383 5.86 2.85 12.57
C ALA A 383 7.00 1.86 12.84
N PHE A 384 8.26 2.27 12.66
CA PHE A 384 9.41 1.39 12.93
C PHE A 384 9.68 1.14 14.42
N THR A 385 9.32 2.07 15.30
CA THR A 385 9.48 1.90 16.74
C THR A 385 8.32 1.15 17.39
N GLY A 386 7.11 1.25 16.82
CA GLY A 386 5.89 0.62 17.32
C GLY A 386 5.56 -0.74 16.69
N THR A 387 6.39 -1.25 15.79
CA THR A 387 6.19 -2.56 15.13
C THR A 387 7.45 -3.40 15.15
N GLU A 388 7.34 -4.69 14.81
CA GLU A 388 8.46 -5.63 14.73
C GLU A 388 9.33 -5.45 13.48
N ALA A 389 9.08 -4.43 12.64
CA ALA A 389 9.73 -4.32 11.33
C ALA A 389 11.26 -4.33 11.38
N ARG A 390 11.87 -3.67 12.38
CA ARG A 390 13.33 -3.67 12.59
C ARG A 390 13.82 -5.04 13.06
N TYR A 391 13.11 -5.66 14.00
CA TYR A 391 13.41 -6.99 14.48
C TYR A 391 13.38 -8.01 13.34
N ASP A 392 12.31 -8.01 12.53
CA ASP A 392 12.13 -8.94 11.43
C ASP A 392 13.18 -8.75 10.32
N TYR A 393 13.52 -7.50 9.99
CA TYR A 393 14.63 -7.21 9.08
C TYR A 393 15.91 -7.91 9.53
N TYR A 394 16.39 -7.65 10.75
CA TYR A 394 17.64 -8.21 11.25
C TYR A 394 17.55 -9.73 11.50
N ARG A 395 16.37 -10.24 11.90
CA ARG A 395 16.10 -11.67 12.01
C ARG A 395 16.27 -12.38 10.67
N PHE A 396 15.77 -11.80 9.58
CA PHE A 396 15.93 -12.37 8.23
C PHE A 396 17.37 -12.33 7.77
N VAL A 397 18.07 -11.21 7.96
CA VAL A 397 19.51 -11.07 7.67
C VAL A 397 20.31 -12.16 8.40
N GLY A 398 20.09 -12.34 9.71
CA GLY A 398 20.78 -13.36 10.49
C GLY A 398 20.49 -14.79 10.02
N GLY A 399 19.23 -15.07 9.69
CA GLY A 399 18.81 -16.36 9.13
C GLY A 399 19.50 -16.70 7.80
N ASP A 400 19.64 -15.72 6.92
CA ASP A 400 20.29 -15.89 5.61
C ASP A 400 21.81 -16.05 5.71
N HIS A 401 22.49 -15.26 6.55
CA HIS A 401 23.92 -15.45 6.82
C HIS A 401 24.19 -16.82 7.45
N ARG A 402 23.36 -17.24 8.41
CA ARG A 402 23.49 -18.55 9.07
C ARG A 402 23.38 -19.70 8.06
N ARG A 403 22.44 -19.64 7.11
CA ARG A 403 22.27 -20.67 6.06
C ARG A 403 23.49 -20.80 5.14
N ARG A 404 24.29 -19.74 4.99
CA ARG A 404 25.49 -19.69 4.15
C ARG A 404 26.78 -20.03 4.89
N GLY A 405 26.73 -20.28 6.19
CA GLY A 405 27.92 -20.49 7.02
C GLY A 405 28.66 -19.19 7.37
N GLU A 406 28.04 -18.03 7.14
CA GLU A 406 28.58 -16.71 7.45
C GLU A 406 28.30 -16.37 8.92
N HIS A 407 28.87 -17.17 9.83
CA HIS A 407 28.48 -17.19 11.24
C HIS A 407 28.73 -15.88 12.00
N GLN A 408 29.77 -15.12 11.65
CA GLN A 408 30.04 -13.82 12.28
C GLN A 408 28.97 -12.80 11.92
N GLN A 409 28.61 -12.70 10.63
CA GLN A 409 27.57 -11.79 10.15
C GLN A 409 26.19 -12.20 10.69
N ALA A 410 25.94 -13.50 10.81
CA ALA A 410 24.74 -14.02 11.44
C ALA A 410 24.66 -13.62 12.92
N LEU A 411 25.78 -13.74 13.66
CA LEU A 411 25.85 -13.31 15.06
C LEU A 411 25.56 -11.81 15.20
N ASP A 412 26.23 -10.97 14.41
CA ASP A 412 26.05 -9.52 14.46
C ASP A 412 24.58 -9.13 14.18
N ALA A 413 23.95 -9.77 13.19
CA ALA A 413 22.55 -9.55 12.87
C ALA A 413 21.60 -10.05 13.97
N TYR A 414 21.87 -11.20 14.61
CA TYR A 414 21.03 -11.68 15.72
C TYR A 414 21.17 -10.83 16.98
N ILE A 415 22.37 -10.32 17.30
CA ILE A 415 22.55 -9.33 18.38
C ILE A 415 21.70 -8.11 18.09
N LYS A 416 21.77 -7.58 16.86
CA LYS A 416 21.00 -6.42 16.45
C LYS A 416 19.49 -6.67 16.44
N ALA A 417 19.04 -7.87 16.04
CA ALA A 417 17.64 -8.27 16.14
C ALA A 417 17.19 -8.28 17.60
N ASN A 418 18.02 -8.80 18.52
CA ASN A 418 17.71 -8.83 19.95
C ASN A 418 17.57 -7.43 20.57
N ASP A 419 18.24 -6.41 20.03
CA ASP A 419 18.05 -5.01 20.46
C ASP A 419 16.64 -4.46 20.17
N TYR A 420 15.92 -5.06 19.21
CA TYR A 420 14.56 -4.66 18.81
C TYR A 420 13.50 -5.73 19.09
N ALA A 421 13.87 -6.85 19.73
CA ALA A 421 12.98 -7.97 19.90
C ALA A 421 11.79 -7.61 20.82
N PRO A 422 10.58 -8.11 20.50
CA PRO A 422 9.49 -8.17 21.48
C PRO A 422 9.92 -8.99 22.71
N GLU A 423 9.33 -8.72 23.87
CA GLU A 423 9.66 -9.40 25.13
C GLU A 423 9.64 -10.94 24.99
N ASP A 424 8.68 -11.47 24.23
CA ASP A 424 8.46 -12.92 24.07
C ASP A 424 9.07 -13.54 22.80
N ASN A 425 9.71 -12.76 21.92
CA ASN A 425 10.16 -13.23 20.61
C ASN A 425 11.65 -12.91 20.34
N ASN A 426 12.51 -13.04 21.35
CA ASN A 426 13.94 -12.84 21.16
C ASN A 426 14.62 -14.03 20.43
N ARG A 427 15.85 -13.80 19.97
CA ARG A 427 16.70 -14.77 19.26
C ARG A 427 17.95 -15.12 20.06
N HIS A 428 17.88 -15.11 21.40
CA HIS A 428 19.05 -15.42 22.24
C HIS A 428 19.58 -16.83 22.00
N GLU A 429 18.72 -17.83 21.80
CA GLU A 429 19.17 -19.19 21.46
C GLU A 429 19.97 -19.23 20.15
N LYS A 430 19.58 -18.42 19.16
CA LYS A 430 20.30 -18.33 17.87
C LYS A 430 21.61 -17.54 18.01
N GLU A 431 21.62 -16.51 18.85
CA GLU A 431 22.85 -15.80 19.23
C GLU A 431 23.85 -16.75 19.90
N ASP A 432 23.43 -17.51 20.91
CA ASP A 432 24.27 -18.48 21.64
C ASP A 432 24.74 -19.62 20.73
N GLU A 433 23.88 -20.08 19.82
CA GLU A 433 24.26 -21.04 18.78
C GLU A 433 25.43 -20.49 17.93
N MET A 434 25.35 -19.25 17.45
CA MET A 434 26.43 -18.65 16.65
C MET A 434 27.69 -18.41 17.47
N ARG A 435 27.58 -17.97 18.73
CA ARG A 435 28.72 -17.80 19.65
C ARG A 435 29.45 -19.12 19.86
N SER A 436 28.71 -20.20 20.09
CA SER A 436 29.28 -21.55 20.26
C SER A 436 30.06 -21.99 19.03
N ILE A 437 29.50 -21.83 17.83
CA ILE A 437 30.17 -22.18 16.56
C ILE A 437 31.47 -21.39 16.38
N LEU A 438 31.50 -20.12 16.79
CA LEU A 438 32.66 -19.23 16.68
C LEU A 438 33.67 -19.39 17.84
N GLY A 439 33.40 -20.26 18.83
CA GLY A 439 34.25 -20.40 20.02
C GLY A 439 34.23 -19.18 20.95
N LEU A 440 33.18 -18.36 20.88
CA LEU A 440 32.98 -17.19 21.74
C LEU A 440 32.25 -17.58 23.03
N PRO A 441 32.48 -16.86 24.15
CA PRO A 441 31.69 -17.06 25.37
C PRO A 441 30.20 -16.89 25.10
N LEU A 442 29.40 -17.83 25.62
CA LEU A 442 27.94 -17.75 25.60
C LEU A 442 27.47 -16.53 26.39
N ARG A 443 26.28 -16.00 26.05
CA ARG A 443 25.66 -14.93 26.83
C ARG A 443 25.44 -15.48 28.23
N TRP A 444 26.05 -14.84 29.24
CA TRP A 444 26.03 -15.36 30.62
C TRP A 444 24.57 -15.55 31.06
N SER A 445 24.14 -16.80 31.24
CA SER A 445 22.80 -17.13 31.72
C SER A 445 22.75 -16.92 33.23
N GLY A 446 22.82 -15.66 33.66
CA GLY A 446 22.44 -15.29 35.02
C GLY A 446 20.93 -15.49 35.16
N ARG A 447 20.52 -16.69 35.53
CA ARG A 447 19.24 -16.90 36.22
C ARG A 447 19.41 -16.57 37.69
#